data_AF-A0A4P9XQC0-F1
#
_entry.id   AF-A0A4P9XQC0-F1
#
_cell.length_a   1.000
_cell.length_b   1.000
_cell.length_c   1.000
_cell.angle_alpha   90.00
_cell.angle_beta   90.00
_cell.angle_gamma   90.00
#
_symmetry.space_group_name_H-M   'P 1'
#
loop_
_entity.id
_entity.type
_entity.pdbx_description
1 polymer ?
#
loop_
_entity_poly.entity_id
_entity_poly.type
_entity_poly.pdbx_seq_one_letter_code
_entity_poly.pdbx_strand_id
1 'polypeptide(L)'
;MSAAEKLNLLGKEYEALLEVMQSNFVHFAECAYDLEEVNATAAVRDVDDAFKEFLEEQRLLRASVHALQQLHSSNENDGDEGNMEVDGENTPLVNEYRTLCDEETARLARTEGVEFLQSEHYVEFRQKIWEAKHTGESMPSLDSTGGQNDNSDDELVIATQRVSLVCPLTTMTMSEPVTSGVCKHSFSKHAIMDYIQRKTRSGIVNCPVAGCTQRISVQDLVPNRTLARMIQREGDGGHMSEEEDAYTEVA
;
A
#
# COMPACT_ATOMS: atom_id res chain seq x y z
N MET A 1 34.89 -1.51 -13.81
CA MET A 1 33.49 -1.04 -13.87
C MET A 1 33.47 0.38 -14.37
N SER A 2 32.82 0.62 -15.52
CA SER A 2 32.64 1.96 -16.09
C SER A 2 31.72 2.82 -15.22
N ALA A 3 31.66 4.13 -15.48
CA ALA A 3 30.71 5.03 -14.80
C ALA A 3 29.25 4.61 -15.09
N ALA A 4 28.96 4.25 -16.35
CA ALA A 4 27.64 3.76 -16.77
C ALA A 4 27.22 2.48 -16.00
N GLU A 5 28.12 1.51 -15.82
CA GLU A 5 27.83 0.29 -15.05
C GLU A 5 27.53 0.59 -13.58
N LYS A 6 28.25 1.55 -12.97
CA LYS A 6 28.01 1.97 -11.58
C LYS A 6 26.65 2.68 -11.41
N LEU A 7 26.30 3.57 -12.35
CA LEU A 7 25.01 4.27 -12.34
C LEU A 7 23.84 3.29 -12.49
N ASN A 8 23.96 2.32 -13.39
CA ASN A 8 22.94 1.28 -13.58
C ASN A 8 22.76 0.41 -12.32
N LEU A 9 23.86 0.01 -11.68
CA LEU A 9 23.79 -0.77 -10.44
C LEU A 9 23.08 0.02 -9.33
N LEU A 10 23.46 1.28 -9.13
CA LEU A 10 22.84 2.15 -8.13
C LEU A 10 21.35 2.38 -8.41
N GLY A 11 20.99 2.58 -9.69
CA GLY A 11 19.58 2.71 -10.10
C GLY A 11 18.75 1.48 -9.73
N LYS A 12 19.29 0.27 -9.96
CA LYS A 12 18.64 -0.99 -9.57
C LYS A 12 18.50 -1.17 -8.06
N GLU A 13 19.50 -0.75 -7.29
CA GLU A 13 19.41 -0.78 -5.82
C GLU A 13 18.32 0.15 -5.30
N TYR A 14 18.19 1.34 -5.88
CA TYR A 14 17.14 2.30 -5.51
C TYR A 14 15.75 1.83 -5.95
N GLU A 15 15.63 1.17 -7.09
CA GLU A 15 14.39 0.53 -7.54
C GLU A 15 13.96 -0.60 -6.59
N ALA A 16 14.90 -1.45 -6.15
CA ALA A 16 14.60 -2.49 -5.17
C ALA A 16 14.17 -1.89 -3.81
N LEU A 17 14.76 -0.77 -3.39
CA LEU A 17 14.34 -0.05 -2.20
C LEU A 17 12.92 0.51 -2.31
N LEU A 18 12.54 1.04 -3.48
CA LEU A 18 11.17 1.50 -3.74
C LEU A 18 10.14 0.38 -3.62
N GLU A 19 10.43 -0.81 -4.14
CA GLU A 19 9.55 -1.98 -4.02
C GLU A 19 9.31 -2.35 -2.55
N VAL A 20 10.37 -2.34 -1.74
CA VAL A 20 10.27 -2.59 -0.29
C VAL A 20 9.44 -1.50 0.39
N MET A 21 9.67 -0.22 0.05
CA MET A 21 8.88 0.90 0.59
C MET A 21 7.38 0.75 0.30
N GLN A 22 6.97 0.31 -0.89
CA GLN A 22 5.55 0.10 -1.20
C GLN A 22 4.87 -0.92 -0.28
N SER A 23 5.61 -1.92 0.22
CA SER A 23 5.06 -2.89 1.18
C SER A 23 4.78 -2.28 2.57
N ASN A 24 5.43 -1.16 2.91
CA ASN A 24 5.29 -0.52 4.21
C ASN A 24 3.92 0.16 4.40
N PHE A 25 3.23 0.52 3.31
CA PHE A 25 1.91 1.17 3.38
C PHE A 25 0.89 0.37 4.21
N VAL A 26 0.94 -0.96 4.12
CA VAL A 26 0.05 -1.83 4.90
C VAL A 26 0.30 -1.67 6.40
N HIS A 27 1.56 -1.59 6.82
CA HIS A 27 1.93 -1.47 8.23
C HIS A 27 1.51 -0.13 8.83
N PHE A 28 1.65 0.97 8.08
CA PHE A 28 1.14 2.28 8.49
C PHE A 28 -0.38 2.25 8.70
N ALA A 29 -1.12 1.69 7.75
CA ALA A 29 -2.57 1.60 7.83
C ALA A 29 -3.03 0.70 8.99
N GLU A 30 -2.38 -0.44 9.22
CA GLU A 30 -2.69 -1.31 10.35
C GLU A 30 -2.41 -0.62 11.69
N CYS A 31 -1.26 0.05 11.83
CA CYS A 31 -0.93 0.79 13.05
C CYS A 31 -1.94 1.90 13.34
N ALA A 32 -2.28 2.71 12.34
CA ALA A 32 -3.24 3.80 12.49
C ALA A 32 -4.66 3.28 12.79
N TYR A 33 -5.06 2.16 12.18
CA TYR A 33 -6.32 1.48 12.49
C TYR A 33 -6.41 1.07 13.96
N ASP A 34 -5.38 0.39 14.47
CA ASP A 34 -5.31 -0.09 15.86
C ASP A 34 -5.41 1.08 16.86
N LEU A 35 -4.73 2.19 16.56
CA LEU A 35 -4.75 3.40 17.37
C LEU A 35 -6.12 4.09 17.34
N GLU A 36 -6.81 4.07 16.20
CA GLU A 36 -8.16 4.63 16.07
C GLU A 36 -9.20 3.80 16.85
N GLU A 37 -9.07 2.47 16.87
CA GLU A 37 -9.93 1.58 17.67
C GLU A 37 -9.88 1.92 19.17
N VAL A 38 -8.68 2.24 19.69
CA VAL A 38 -8.49 2.61 21.09
C VAL A 38 -8.67 4.11 21.37
N ASN A 39 -9.14 4.88 20.38
CA ASN A 39 -9.33 6.33 20.46
C ASN A 39 -8.04 7.11 20.81
N ALA A 40 -6.87 6.62 20.39
CA ALA A 40 -5.59 7.29 20.58
C ALA A 40 -5.36 8.38 19.51
N THR A 41 -6.25 9.37 19.44
CA THR A 41 -6.30 10.37 18.35
C THR A 41 -4.98 11.12 18.14
N ALA A 42 -4.22 11.41 19.20
CA ALA A 42 -2.91 12.04 19.06
C ALA A 42 -1.91 11.14 18.32
N ALA A 43 -1.86 9.85 18.67
CA ALA A 43 -0.98 8.89 18.01
C ALA A 43 -1.42 8.59 16.57
N VAL A 44 -2.73 8.58 16.27
CA VAL A 44 -3.24 8.47 14.89
C VAL A 44 -2.70 9.62 14.03
N ARG A 45 -2.72 10.85 14.56
CA ARG A 45 -2.14 12.01 13.87
C ARG A 45 -0.63 11.87 13.67
N ASP A 46 0.10 11.38 14.67
CA ASP A 46 1.54 11.18 14.55
C ASP A 46 1.88 10.15 13.45
N VAL A 47 1.07 9.09 13.29
CA VAL A 47 1.21 8.11 12.20
C VAL A 47 0.81 8.71 10.85
N ASP A 48 -0.22 9.54 10.79
CA ASP A 48 -0.66 10.27 9.59
C ASP A 48 0.43 11.22 9.06
N ASP A 49 1.10 11.96 9.96
CA ASP A 49 2.21 12.84 9.60
C ASP A 49 3.43 12.03 9.14
N ALA A 50 3.78 10.95 9.84
CA ALA A 50 4.85 10.05 9.41
C ALA A 50 4.57 9.40 8.04
N PHE A 51 3.30 9.11 7.73
CA PHE A 51 2.91 8.56 6.44
C PHE A 51 3.06 9.58 5.30
N LYS A 52 2.78 10.86 5.55
CA LYS A 52 3.03 11.94 4.58
C LYS A 52 4.53 12.10 4.30
N GLU A 53 5.35 12.13 5.34
CA GLU A 53 6.81 12.16 5.21
C GLU A 53 7.30 10.95 4.40
N PHE A 54 6.77 9.76 4.66
CA PHE A 54 7.10 8.56 3.90
C PHE A 54 6.74 8.64 2.41
N LEU A 55 5.59 9.24 2.06
CA LEU A 55 5.20 9.48 0.67
C LEU A 55 6.15 10.48 -0.01
N GLU A 56 6.58 11.51 0.71
CA GLU A 56 7.58 12.46 0.19
C GLU A 56 8.93 11.79 -0.06
N GLU A 57 9.41 10.95 0.87
CA GLU A 57 10.64 10.17 0.70
C GLU A 57 10.55 9.23 -0.51
N GLN A 58 9.42 8.55 -0.69
CA GLN A 58 9.20 7.69 -1.86
C GLN A 58 9.27 8.50 -3.16
N ARG A 59 8.71 9.71 -3.18
CA ARG A 59 8.76 10.60 -4.35
C ARG A 59 10.19 11.04 -4.68
N LEU A 60 10.98 11.39 -3.68
CA LEU A 60 12.41 11.74 -3.86
C LEU A 60 13.23 10.56 -4.39
N LEU A 61 12.97 9.36 -3.89
CA LEU A 61 13.65 8.16 -4.34
C LEU A 61 13.25 7.80 -5.79
N ARG A 62 11.98 7.96 -6.17
CA ARG A 62 11.53 7.82 -7.58
C ARG A 62 12.22 8.82 -8.50
N ALA A 63 12.35 10.07 -8.09
CA ALA A 63 13.08 11.08 -8.85
C ALA A 63 14.56 10.69 -9.03
N SER A 64 15.17 10.12 -7.98
CA SER A 64 16.54 9.64 -8.02
C SER A 64 16.74 8.46 -8.98
N VAL A 65 15.84 7.48 -8.99
CA VAL A 65 15.89 6.34 -9.94
C VAL A 65 15.82 6.85 -11.38
N HIS A 66 14.87 7.75 -11.66
CA HIS A 66 14.71 8.33 -12.98
C HIS A 66 15.95 9.10 -13.44
N ALA A 67 16.54 9.91 -12.56
CA ALA A 67 17.79 10.63 -12.85
C ALA A 67 18.95 9.67 -13.16
N LEU A 68 19.11 8.60 -12.38
CA LEU A 68 20.16 7.60 -12.61
C LEU A 68 19.98 6.84 -13.93
N GLN A 69 18.74 6.53 -14.32
CA GLN A 69 18.43 5.88 -15.60
C GLN A 69 18.76 6.80 -16.79
N GLN A 70 18.47 8.09 -16.68
CA GLN A 70 18.85 9.07 -17.71
C GLN A 70 20.36 9.22 -17.83
N LEU A 71 21.06 9.38 -16.70
CA LEU A 71 22.52 9.48 -16.69
C LEU A 71 23.19 8.21 -17.23
N HIS A 72 22.66 7.04 -16.91
CA HIS A 72 23.14 5.79 -17.48
C HIS A 72 23.01 5.79 -19.01
N SER A 73 21.85 6.19 -19.53
CA SER A 73 21.57 6.27 -20.97
C SER A 73 22.48 7.28 -21.68
N SER A 74 22.75 8.44 -21.08
CA SER A 74 23.68 9.43 -21.63
C SER A 74 25.13 8.93 -21.65
N ASN A 75 25.59 8.31 -20.55
CA ASN A 75 26.95 7.78 -20.44
C ASN A 75 27.23 6.51 -21.25
N GLU A 76 26.20 5.80 -21.73
CA GLU A 76 26.38 4.71 -22.70
C GLU A 76 26.62 5.23 -24.13
N ASN A 77 26.16 6.44 -24.44
CA ASN A 77 26.32 7.06 -25.76
C ASN A 77 27.63 7.85 -25.92
N ASP A 78 28.15 8.41 -24.83
CA ASP A 78 29.45 9.10 -24.80
C ASP A 78 30.57 8.10 -24.50
N GLY A 79 31.26 7.65 -25.55
CA GLY A 79 32.41 6.75 -25.43
C GLY A 79 33.56 7.35 -24.64
N ASP A 80 33.90 6.71 -23.52
CA ASP A 80 35.14 6.76 -22.72
C ASP A 80 36.19 7.81 -23.13
N GLU A 81 36.01 9.07 -22.74
CA GLU A 81 37.12 10.03 -22.61
C GLU A 81 36.88 10.98 -21.44
N GLY A 82 37.79 10.98 -20.46
CA GLY A 82 37.98 12.13 -19.58
C GLY A 82 38.29 11.80 -18.13
N ASN A 83 39.58 11.55 -17.86
CA ASN A 83 40.14 11.73 -16.53
C ASN A 83 40.00 13.22 -16.15
N MET A 84 39.10 13.56 -15.23
CA MET A 84 38.93 14.94 -14.75
C MET A 84 39.22 15.00 -13.24
N GLU A 85 40.17 15.84 -12.85
CA GLU A 85 40.50 16.11 -11.45
C GLU A 85 39.27 16.71 -10.74
N VAL A 86 38.94 16.17 -9.57
CA VAL A 86 37.70 16.49 -8.85
C VAL A 86 38.01 17.30 -7.59
N ASP A 87 37.48 18.51 -7.55
CA ASP A 87 37.24 19.27 -6.32
C ASP A 87 35.96 18.72 -5.65
N GLY A 88 36.04 18.39 -4.37
CA GLY A 88 35.33 17.28 -3.73
C GLY A 88 33.79 17.28 -3.64
N GLU A 89 33.06 18.26 -4.18
CA GLU A 89 31.59 18.34 -4.01
C GLU A 89 30.79 18.74 -5.27
N ASN A 90 31.45 19.13 -6.37
CA ASN A 90 30.78 19.81 -7.50
C ASN A 90 31.27 19.32 -8.89
N THR A 91 31.23 18.01 -9.13
CA THR A 91 31.52 17.47 -10.47
C THR A 91 30.38 17.76 -11.45
N PRO A 92 30.65 17.85 -12.76
CA PRO A 92 29.60 17.98 -13.79
C PRO A 92 28.52 16.90 -13.67
N LEU A 93 28.92 15.65 -13.40
CA LEU A 93 28.01 14.52 -13.23
C LEU A 93 27.10 14.65 -11.99
N VAL A 94 27.65 15.13 -10.86
CA VAL A 94 26.85 15.36 -9.64
C VAL A 94 25.86 16.51 -9.83
N ASN A 95 26.26 17.58 -10.54
CA ASN A 95 25.35 18.68 -10.85
C ASN A 95 24.23 18.24 -11.80
N GLU A 96 24.54 17.45 -12.82
CA GLU A 96 23.54 16.89 -13.73
C GLU A 96 22.55 15.98 -12.99
N TYR A 97 23.04 15.10 -12.11
CA TYR A 97 22.18 14.28 -11.24
C TYR A 97 21.22 15.14 -10.40
N ARG A 98 21.72 16.18 -9.73
CA ARG A 98 20.90 17.08 -8.91
C ARG A 98 19.83 17.77 -9.75
N THR A 99 20.20 18.32 -10.92
CA THR A 99 19.25 18.96 -11.83
C THR A 99 18.15 18.00 -12.27
N LEU A 100 18.50 16.78 -12.69
CA LEU A 100 17.52 15.77 -13.10
C LEU A 100 16.59 15.37 -11.94
N CYS A 101 17.10 15.28 -10.71
CA CYS A 101 16.28 15.01 -9.52
C CYS A 101 15.31 16.16 -9.23
N ASP A 102 15.76 17.41 -9.28
CA ASP A 102 14.92 18.59 -9.04
C ASP A 102 13.82 18.70 -10.10
N GLU A 103 14.16 18.50 -11.37
CA GLU A 103 13.22 18.52 -12.49
C GLU A 103 12.17 17.43 -12.37
N GLU A 104 12.57 16.20 -12.05
CA GLU A 104 11.66 15.07 -11.91
C GLU A 104 10.78 15.22 -10.66
N THR A 105 11.34 15.69 -9.55
CA THR A 105 10.56 15.98 -8.33
C THR A 105 9.48 17.03 -8.62
N ALA A 106 9.82 18.09 -9.36
CA ALA A 106 8.87 19.11 -9.78
C ALA A 106 7.83 18.55 -10.77
N ARG A 107 8.22 17.61 -11.64
CA ARG A 107 7.30 16.91 -12.55
C ARG A 107 6.28 16.08 -11.77
N LEU A 108 6.76 15.23 -10.85
CA LEU A 108 5.92 14.40 -10.00
C LEU A 108 4.97 15.25 -9.15
N ALA A 109 5.44 16.39 -8.61
CA ALA A 109 4.59 17.33 -7.87
C ALA A 109 3.39 17.84 -8.69
N ARG A 110 3.59 18.08 -10.00
CA ARG A 110 2.54 18.58 -10.90
C ARG A 110 1.58 17.47 -11.34
N THR A 111 2.04 16.24 -11.46
CA THR A 111 1.25 15.11 -11.97
C THR A 111 0.51 14.36 -10.88
N GLU A 112 1.11 14.23 -9.69
CA GLU A 112 0.57 13.45 -8.57
C GLU A 112 -0.14 14.33 -7.53
N GLY A 113 -0.17 15.65 -7.76
CA GLY A 113 -0.68 16.64 -6.81
C GLY A 113 0.30 16.86 -5.66
N VAL A 114 0.45 18.12 -5.21
CA VAL A 114 1.18 18.42 -3.97
C VAL A 114 0.31 18.09 -2.74
N GLU A 115 -0.99 17.95 -2.96
CA GLU A 115 -1.97 17.65 -1.93
C GLU A 115 -2.10 16.14 -1.79
N PHE A 116 -1.65 15.60 -0.66
CA PHE A 116 -1.81 14.18 -0.32
C PHE A 116 -3.25 13.67 -0.53
N LEU A 117 -4.24 14.56 -0.43
CA LEU A 117 -5.67 14.28 -0.66
C LEU A 117 -5.97 13.73 -2.07
N GLN A 118 -5.09 13.97 -3.05
CA GLN A 118 -5.20 13.46 -4.43
C GLN A 118 -4.39 12.17 -4.65
N SER A 119 -3.59 11.74 -3.68
CA SER A 119 -2.80 10.52 -3.76
C SER A 119 -3.66 9.29 -3.47
N GLU A 120 -3.75 8.36 -4.42
CA GLU A 120 -4.45 7.08 -4.26
C GLU A 120 -4.03 6.36 -2.97
N HIS A 121 -2.71 6.29 -2.70
CA HIS A 121 -2.18 5.64 -1.50
C HIS A 121 -2.58 6.32 -0.19
N TYR A 122 -2.67 7.65 -0.19
CA TYR A 122 -3.11 8.39 0.99
C TYR A 122 -4.61 8.23 1.24
N VAL A 123 -5.42 8.26 0.19
CA VAL A 123 -6.86 8.06 0.34
C VAL A 123 -7.16 6.63 0.82
N GLU A 124 -6.47 5.61 0.27
CA GLU A 124 -6.57 4.23 0.77
C GLU A 124 -6.14 4.09 2.24
N PHE A 125 -5.05 4.74 2.62
CA PHE A 125 -4.56 4.78 4.00
C PHE A 125 -5.63 5.36 4.94
N ARG A 126 -6.17 6.52 4.58
CA ARG A 126 -7.24 7.16 5.35
C ARG A 126 -8.46 6.23 5.41
N GLN A 127 -8.90 5.67 4.29
CA GLN A 127 -10.12 4.82 4.20
C GLN A 127 -10.04 3.67 5.21
N LYS A 128 -8.87 3.04 5.31
CA LYS A 128 -8.65 2.00 6.32
C LYS A 128 -8.82 2.51 7.74
N ILE A 129 -8.29 3.69 8.09
CA ILE A 129 -8.49 4.27 9.43
C ILE A 129 -9.98 4.49 9.72
N TRP A 130 -10.74 5.02 8.75
CA TRP A 130 -12.18 5.26 8.89
C TRP A 130 -12.99 3.99 9.16
N GLU A 131 -12.64 2.90 8.49
CA GLU A 131 -13.26 1.57 8.67
C GLU A 131 -13.12 1.03 10.09
N ALA A 132 -12.18 1.53 10.91
CA ALA A 132 -12.07 1.14 12.31
C ALA A 132 -13.39 1.38 13.06
N LYS A 133 -14.17 2.40 12.69
CA LYS A 133 -15.44 2.76 13.34
C LYS A 133 -16.65 2.72 12.41
N HIS A 134 -16.43 2.61 11.11
CA HIS A 134 -17.48 2.70 10.08
C HIS A 134 -17.39 1.51 9.12
N THR A 135 -17.60 0.31 9.65
CA THR A 135 -17.45 -0.94 8.89
C THR A 135 -18.41 -0.96 7.69
N GLY A 136 -17.86 -1.05 6.48
CA GLY A 136 -18.64 -1.15 5.25
C GLY A 136 -19.18 0.19 4.71
N GLU A 137 -18.79 1.30 5.32
CA GLU A 137 -19.09 2.65 4.84
C GLU A 137 -17.88 3.24 4.09
N SER A 138 -18.14 3.97 3.01
CA SER A 138 -17.10 4.79 2.38
C SER A 138 -16.77 5.97 3.27
N MET A 139 -15.49 6.33 3.34
CA MET A 139 -15.11 7.58 3.97
C MET A 139 -15.70 8.77 3.20
N PRO A 140 -16.18 9.80 3.91
CA PRO A 140 -16.38 11.12 3.32
C PRO A 140 -15.14 11.59 2.55
N SER A 141 -15.34 12.36 1.48
CA SER A 141 -14.22 12.90 0.71
C SER A 141 -13.30 13.77 1.57
N LEU A 142 -12.00 13.64 1.34
CA LEU A 142 -10.96 14.27 2.15
C LEU A 142 -10.84 15.78 1.90
N ASP A 143 -11.35 16.25 0.77
CA ASP A 143 -11.57 17.67 0.44
C ASP A 143 -12.47 18.40 1.48
N SER A 144 -13.29 17.63 2.21
CA SER A 144 -14.36 18.16 3.05
C SER A 144 -14.02 18.24 4.56
N THR A 145 -12.79 17.91 4.98
CA THR A 145 -12.44 17.94 6.42
C THR A 145 -11.08 18.56 6.75
N GLY A 146 -11.00 19.88 6.53
CA GLY A 146 -10.05 20.78 7.20
C GLY A 146 -10.63 22.12 7.65
N GLY A 147 -11.80 22.51 7.16
CA GLY A 147 -12.44 23.76 7.54
C GLY A 147 -13.53 24.10 6.54
N GLN A 148 -14.64 24.62 7.05
CA GLN A 148 -15.77 25.17 6.29
C GLN A 148 -15.29 25.93 5.03
N ASN A 149 -15.55 25.39 3.84
CA ASN A 149 -16.16 26.16 2.77
C ASN A 149 -16.60 25.26 1.62
N ASP A 150 -17.80 25.60 1.16
CA ASP A 150 -18.50 25.11 -0.01
C ASP A 150 -17.67 25.31 -1.29
N ASN A 151 -17.86 24.38 -2.24
CA ASN A 151 -17.59 24.50 -3.68
C ASN A 151 -16.23 24.02 -4.25
N SER A 152 -16.14 22.73 -4.62
CA SER A 152 -15.62 22.28 -5.93
C SER A 152 -16.00 20.80 -6.19
N ASP A 153 -16.65 20.56 -7.32
CA ASP A 153 -17.32 19.33 -7.74
C ASP A 153 -16.39 18.43 -8.57
N ASP A 154 -15.46 17.73 -7.93
CA ASP A 154 -14.75 16.58 -8.53
C ASP A 154 -14.90 15.37 -7.60
N GLU A 155 -16.02 14.65 -7.78
CA GLU A 155 -16.41 13.46 -7.03
C GLU A 155 -15.45 12.28 -7.35
N LEU A 156 -14.40 12.11 -6.55
CA LEU A 156 -13.53 10.93 -6.61
C LEU A 156 -14.27 9.74 -5.95
N VAL A 157 -15.17 9.10 -6.70
CA VAL A 157 -15.92 7.93 -6.25
C VAL A 157 -14.97 6.73 -6.14
N ILE A 158 -14.40 6.53 -4.95
CA ILE A 158 -13.76 5.26 -4.61
C ILE A 158 -14.89 4.26 -4.37
N ALA A 159 -15.10 3.38 -5.35
CA ALA A 159 -16.05 2.29 -5.22
C ALA A 159 -15.60 1.36 -4.08
N THR A 160 -16.34 1.38 -2.97
CA THR A 160 -16.14 0.45 -1.86
C THR A 160 -16.39 -0.97 -2.35
N GLN A 161 -15.33 -1.76 -2.53
CA GLN A 161 -15.50 -3.18 -2.74
C GLN A 161 -15.93 -3.79 -1.39
N ARG A 162 -17.19 -4.22 -1.29
CA ARG A 162 -17.66 -5.01 -0.14
C ARG A 162 -16.72 -6.20 0.06
N VAL A 163 -15.99 -6.21 1.17
CA VAL A 163 -15.04 -7.28 1.48
C VAL A 163 -15.84 -8.48 1.98
N SER A 164 -15.76 -9.60 1.26
CA SER A 164 -16.39 -10.86 1.66
C SER A 164 -15.68 -11.42 2.90
N LEU A 165 -16.45 -11.68 3.96
CA LEU A 165 -15.99 -12.38 5.16
C LEU A 165 -16.01 -13.91 4.98
N VAL A 166 -16.56 -14.38 3.86
CA VAL A 166 -16.64 -15.80 3.48
C VAL A 166 -15.41 -16.20 2.67
N CYS A 167 -14.76 -17.30 3.09
CA CYS A 167 -13.64 -17.90 2.37
C CYS A 167 -14.09 -18.49 1.03
N PRO A 168 -13.44 -18.15 -0.10
CA PRO A 168 -13.80 -18.72 -1.40
C PRO A 168 -13.45 -20.22 -1.54
N LEU A 169 -12.64 -20.78 -0.64
CA LEU A 169 -12.27 -22.20 -0.63
C LEU A 169 -13.18 -23.05 0.26
N THR A 170 -13.49 -22.57 1.47
CA THR A 170 -14.30 -23.33 2.43
C THR A 170 -15.77 -22.95 2.39
N THR A 171 -16.12 -21.85 1.73
CA THR A 171 -17.48 -21.26 1.71
C THR A 171 -18.04 -20.95 3.11
N MET A 172 -17.17 -20.90 4.11
CA MET A 172 -17.48 -20.55 5.50
C MET A 172 -16.79 -19.23 5.86
N THR A 173 -17.22 -18.59 6.95
CA THR A 173 -16.53 -17.43 7.53
C THR A 173 -15.04 -17.73 7.71
N MET A 174 -14.17 -16.79 7.31
CA MET A 174 -12.73 -17.06 7.32
C MET A 174 -12.19 -17.27 8.74
N SER A 175 -11.28 -18.22 8.90
CA SER A 175 -10.53 -18.44 10.15
C SER A 175 -9.06 -18.13 9.89
N GLU A 176 -8.47 -17.30 10.75
CA GLU A 176 -7.13 -16.72 10.53
C GLU A 176 -6.97 -16.20 9.09
N PRO A 177 -7.70 -15.16 8.67
CA PRO A 177 -7.65 -14.72 7.29
C PRO A 177 -6.24 -14.28 6.88
N VAL A 178 -5.83 -14.69 5.68
CA VAL A 178 -4.60 -14.28 5.01
C VAL A 178 -4.94 -13.72 3.64
N THR A 179 -4.19 -12.72 3.19
CA THR A 179 -4.36 -12.07 1.89
C THR A 179 -3.10 -12.23 1.05
N SER A 180 -3.27 -12.53 -0.24
CA SER A 180 -2.15 -12.57 -1.17
C SER A 180 -1.66 -11.16 -1.50
N GLY A 181 -0.35 -10.92 -1.36
CA GLY A 181 0.31 -9.68 -1.79
C GLY A 181 0.21 -9.44 -3.31
N VAL A 182 0.08 -10.51 -4.10
CA VAL A 182 0.07 -10.49 -5.57
C VAL A 182 -1.30 -10.11 -6.16
N CYS A 183 -2.38 -10.69 -5.63
CA CYS A 183 -3.74 -10.53 -6.20
C CYS A 183 -4.79 -10.00 -5.23
N LYS A 184 -4.39 -9.65 -3.99
CA LYS A 184 -5.24 -9.09 -2.93
C LYS A 184 -6.46 -9.91 -2.52
N HIS A 185 -6.56 -11.18 -2.94
CA HIS A 185 -7.61 -12.09 -2.49
C HIS A 185 -7.31 -12.69 -1.10
N SER A 186 -8.37 -12.86 -0.31
CA SER A 186 -8.29 -13.35 1.07
C SER A 186 -8.85 -14.77 1.23
N PHE A 187 -8.23 -15.55 2.11
CA PHE A 187 -8.57 -16.95 2.38
C PHE A 187 -8.42 -17.28 3.87
N SER A 188 -9.09 -18.31 4.37
CA SER A 188 -8.70 -18.92 5.65
C SER A 188 -7.32 -19.55 5.52
N LYS A 189 -6.40 -19.23 6.44
CA LYS A 189 -5.00 -19.68 6.40
C LYS A 189 -4.86 -21.18 6.17
N HIS A 190 -5.56 -21.99 6.96
CA HIS A 190 -5.48 -23.44 6.83
C HIS A 190 -5.94 -23.92 5.43
N ALA A 191 -7.01 -23.35 4.90
CA ALA A 191 -7.60 -23.76 3.63
C ALA A 191 -6.66 -23.50 2.43
N ILE A 192 -6.05 -22.30 2.39
CA ILE A 192 -5.14 -21.96 1.28
C ILE A 192 -3.81 -22.72 1.37
N MET A 193 -3.30 -22.94 2.58
CA MET A 193 -2.09 -23.73 2.80
C MET A 193 -2.27 -25.18 2.34
N ASP A 194 -3.39 -25.80 2.71
CA ASP A 194 -3.77 -27.14 2.26
C ASP A 194 -3.95 -27.20 0.74
N TYR A 195 -4.56 -26.18 0.14
CA TYR A 195 -4.75 -26.08 -1.31
C TYR A 195 -3.41 -26.06 -2.05
N ILE A 196 -2.47 -25.20 -1.61
CA ILE A 196 -1.13 -25.09 -2.21
C ILE A 196 -0.39 -26.43 -2.12
N GLN A 197 -0.41 -27.05 -0.94
CA GLN A 197 0.32 -28.30 -0.68
C GLN A 197 -0.22 -29.48 -1.50
N ARG A 198 -1.54 -29.55 -1.74
CA ARG A 198 -2.18 -30.64 -2.50
C ARG A 198 -2.01 -30.50 -4.01
N LYS A 199 -1.95 -29.27 -4.53
CA LYS A 199 -1.94 -29.01 -5.98
C LYS A 199 -0.57 -29.21 -6.64
N THR A 200 0.52 -28.92 -5.95
CA THR A 200 1.86 -29.04 -6.53
C THR A 200 2.94 -29.26 -5.47
N ARG A 201 3.99 -29.99 -5.84
CA ARG A 201 5.22 -30.09 -5.03
C ARG A 201 6.09 -28.83 -5.10
N SER A 202 5.85 -27.95 -6.08
CA SER A 202 6.63 -26.72 -6.28
C SER A 202 6.23 -25.56 -5.35
N GLY A 203 5.11 -25.68 -4.61
CA GLY A 203 4.61 -24.63 -3.71
C GLY A 203 4.00 -23.39 -4.39
N ILE A 204 3.82 -23.40 -5.72
CA ILE A 204 3.26 -22.27 -6.50
C ILE A 204 2.03 -22.72 -7.27
N VAL A 205 0.88 -22.13 -6.98
CA VAL A 205 -0.42 -22.46 -7.60
C VAL A 205 -1.07 -21.25 -8.24
N ASN A 206 -2.04 -21.47 -9.11
CA ASN A 206 -2.92 -20.39 -9.55
C ASN A 206 -3.87 -20.02 -8.41
N CYS A 207 -4.21 -18.74 -8.29
CA CYS A 207 -5.20 -18.25 -7.35
C CYS A 207 -6.51 -19.03 -7.53
N PRO A 208 -7.12 -19.58 -6.45
CA PRO A 208 -8.33 -20.39 -6.56
C PRO A 208 -9.60 -19.56 -6.77
N VAL A 209 -9.53 -18.23 -6.74
CA VAL A 209 -10.67 -17.35 -7.04
C VAL A 209 -10.97 -17.39 -8.54
N ALA A 210 -12.22 -17.68 -8.88
CA ALA A 210 -12.67 -17.74 -10.27
C ALA A 210 -12.36 -16.44 -11.01
N GLY A 211 -11.73 -16.55 -12.18
CA GLY A 211 -11.33 -15.40 -13.01
C GLY A 211 -9.98 -14.78 -12.65
N CYS A 212 -9.35 -15.15 -11.53
CA CYS A 212 -8.00 -14.70 -11.21
C CYS A 212 -6.95 -15.59 -11.92
N THR A 213 -6.02 -14.98 -12.66
CA THR A 213 -4.94 -15.68 -13.38
C THR A 213 -3.60 -15.63 -12.65
N GLN A 214 -3.54 -14.96 -11.51
CA GLN A 214 -2.30 -14.74 -10.76
C GLN A 214 -1.79 -16.03 -10.11
N ARG A 215 -0.47 -16.16 -10.04
CA ARG A 215 0.22 -17.28 -9.37
C ARG A 215 0.63 -16.84 -7.97
N ILE A 216 0.32 -17.66 -6.99
CA ILE A 216 0.56 -17.38 -5.57
C ILE A 216 1.27 -18.56 -4.92
N SER A 217 2.08 -18.23 -3.92
CA SER A 217 2.83 -19.15 -3.07
C SER A 217 2.55 -18.84 -1.60
N VAL A 218 3.07 -19.68 -0.71
CA VAL A 218 2.96 -19.48 0.74
C VAL A 218 3.62 -18.16 1.18
N GLN A 219 4.70 -17.75 0.52
CA GLN A 219 5.45 -16.53 0.87
C GLN A 219 4.67 -15.27 0.52
N ASP A 220 3.74 -15.37 -0.43
CA ASP A 220 2.90 -14.24 -0.84
C ASP A 220 1.71 -14.02 0.10
N LEU A 221 1.48 -14.90 1.07
CA LEU A 221 0.34 -14.84 1.98
C LEU A 221 0.72 -14.06 3.25
N VAL A 222 0.07 -12.93 3.44
CA VAL A 222 0.24 -12.06 4.61
C VAL A 222 -1.01 -12.18 5.51
N PRO A 223 -0.87 -12.37 6.84
CA PRO A 223 -2.00 -12.32 7.76
C PRO A 223 -2.79 -11.02 7.60
N ASN A 224 -4.11 -11.11 7.45
CA ASN A 224 -4.99 -9.96 7.32
C ASN A 224 -5.70 -9.69 8.65
N ARG A 225 -5.05 -8.90 9.50
CA ARG A 225 -5.55 -8.58 10.85
C ARG A 225 -6.84 -7.77 10.80
N THR A 226 -7.00 -6.89 9.83
CA THR A 226 -8.23 -6.12 9.61
C THR A 226 -9.41 -7.05 9.34
N LEU A 227 -9.26 -8.01 8.42
CA LEU A 227 -10.32 -8.97 8.11
C LEU A 227 -10.61 -9.91 9.29
N ALA A 228 -9.58 -10.29 10.07
CA ALA A 228 -9.76 -11.10 11.27
C ALA A 228 -10.64 -10.37 12.31
N ARG A 229 -10.43 -9.07 12.49
CA ARG A 229 -11.23 -8.22 13.37
C ARG A 229 -12.65 -8.00 12.87
N MET A 230 -12.83 -7.79 11.56
CA MET A 230 -14.17 -7.70 10.96
C MET A 230 -14.99 -8.96 11.25
N ILE A 231 -14.37 -10.13 11.11
CA ILE A 231 -15.00 -11.43 11.41
C ILE A 231 -15.34 -11.57 12.89
N GLN A 232 -14.45 -11.11 13.78
CA GLN A 232 -14.71 -11.11 15.23
C GLN A 232 -15.90 -10.21 15.59
N ARG A 233 -15.96 -8.99 15.03
CA ARG A 233 -17.07 -8.05 15.25
C ARG A 233 -18.42 -8.61 14.81
N GLU A 234 -18.48 -9.32 13.67
CA GLU A 234 -19.71 -9.96 13.20
C GLU A 234 -20.10 -11.15 14.08
N GLY A 235 -19.13 -11.91 14.57
CA GLY A 235 -19.35 -12.99 15.54
C GLY A 235 -19.87 -12.51 16.90
N ASP A 236 -19.34 -11.38 17.39
CA ASP A 236 -19.75 -10.78 18.68
C ASP A 236 -21.13 -10.09 18.58
N GLY A 237 -21.43 -9.47 17.43
CA GLY A 237 -22.73 -8.83 17.18
C GLY A 237 -23.91 -9.80 17.04
N GLY A 238 -23.66 -11.04 16.60
CA GLY A 238 -24.68 -12.09 16.50
C GLY A 238 -25.12 -12.66 17.85
N HIS A 239 -24.28 -12.58 18.88
CA HIS A 239 -24.61 -13.12 20.21
C HIS A 239 -25.59 -12.26 21.01
N MET A 240 -25.69 -10.95 20.70
CA MET A 240 -26.67 -10.06 21.35
C MET A 240 -28.09 -10.20 20.76
N SER A 241 -28.25 -10.64 19.52
CA SER A 241 -29.58 -10.80 18.89
C SER A 241 -30.28 -12.10 19.23
N GLU A 242 -29.56 -13.15 19.66
CA GLU A 242 -30.17 -14.46 19.96
C GLU A 242 -30.69 -14.58 21.40
N GLU A 243 -30.23 -13.73 22.34
CA GLU A 243 -30.70 -13.75 23.74
C GLU A 243 -31.99 -12.94 23.97
N GLU A 244 -32.33 -11.95 23.12
CA GLU A 244 -33.58 -11.18 23.25
C GLU A 244 -34.83 -11.93 22.74
N ASP A 245 -34.68 -12.85 21.77
CA ASP A 245 -35.79 -13.63 21.21
C ASP A 245 -36.24 -14.82 22.09
N ALA A 246 -35.54 -15.08 23.21
CA ALA A 246 -35.87 -16.17 24.13
C ALA A 246 -36.83 -15.78 25.29
N TYR A 247 -37.25 -14.50 25.40
CA TYR A 247 -38.06 -14.02 26.54
C TYR A 247 -39.49 -13.50 26.21
N THR A 248 -39.96 -13.61 24.96
CA THR A 248 -41.28 -13.06 24.55
C THR A 248 -42.40 -14.07 24.26
N GLU A 249 -42.31 -15.33 24.72
CA GLU A 249 -43.45 -16.26 24.71
C GLU A 249 -43.86 -16.72 26.12
N VAL A 250 -44.25 -15.78 27.00
CA VAL A 250 -45.21 -16.10 28.08
C VAL A 250 -46.07 -14.88 28.40
N ALA A 251 -47.19 -14.71 27.68
CA ALA A 251 -48.36 -13.98 28.15
C ALA A 251 -49.61 -14.39 27.34
#